data_AF-A0A7T6XGG6-F1
#
_entry.id   AF-A0A7T6XGG6-F1
#
_cell.length_a   1.000
_cell.length_b   1.000
_cell.length_c   1.000
_cell.angle_alpha   90.00
_cell.angle_beta   90.00
_cell.angle_gamma   90.00
#
_symmetry.space_group_name_H-M   'P 1'
#
loop_
_entity.id
_entity.type
_entity.pdbx_description
1 polymer ?
#
loop_
_entity_poly.entity_id
_entity_poly.type
_entity_poly.pdbx_seq_one_letter_code
_entity_poly.pdbx_strand_id
1 'polypeptide(L)'
;MPLYNITLKTEAPVEELEKAKAAAKENGGVIRHEYSIIKGFTVEFPDDTVQTFQSTKHVHVEQDGAATTYEMTWYQLCGLLSSMMPCTSSEYRPFSKC
;
A
#
# COMPACT_ATOMS: atom_id res chain seq x y z
N MET A 1 -8.16 14.02 0.15
CA MET A 1 -8.84 13.34 -0.96
C MET A 1 -8.30 11.93 -1.11
N PRO A 2 -9.01 10.91 -0.57
CA PRO A 2 -8.64 9.51 -0.71
C PRO A 2 -8.80 9.03 -2.16
N LEU A 3 -7.83 8.23 -2.60
CA LEU A 3 -7.86 7.50 -3.86
C LEU A 3 -8.32 6.07 -3.60
N TYR A 4 -9.13 5.53 -4.50
CA TYR A 4 -9.60 4.15 -4.45
C TYR A 4 -9.38 3.47 -5.80
N ASN A 5 -8.83 2.27 -5.76
CA ASN A 5 -8.72 1.40 -6.91
C ASN A 5 -9.94 0.48 -6.95
N ILE A 6 -10.68 0.56 -8.06
CA ILE A 6 -11.88 -0.24 -8.31
C ILE A 6 -11.56 -1.19 -9.44
N THR A 7 -11.55 -2.48 -9.15
CA THR A 7 -11.21 -3.53 -10.11
C THR A 7 -12.34 -4.54 -10.25
N LEU A 8 -12.48 -5.07 -11.45
CA LEU A 8 -13.44 -6.12 -11.75
C LEU A 8 -12.84 -7.47 -11.41
N LYS A 9 -13.64 -8.37 -10.84
CA LYS A 9 -13.20 -9.76 -10.63
C LYS A 9 -13.12 -10.52 -11.96
N THR A 10 -12.33 -11.59 -11.99
CA THR A 10 -11.99 -12.36 -13.20
C THR A 10 -13.18 -12.87 -14.01
N GLU A 11 -14.32 -13.12 -13.36
CA GLU A 11 -15.52 -13.72 -13.98
C GLU A 11 -16.65 -12.69 -14.23
N ALA A 12 -16.41 -11.41 -13.94
CA ALA A 12 -17.45 -10.40 -14.03
C ALA A 12 -17.58 -9.81 -15.45
N PRO A 13 -18.79 -9.40 -15.86
CA PRO A 13 -19.01 -8.77 -17.15
C PRO A 13 -18.51 -7.32 -17.16
N VAL A 14 -18.01 -6.88 -18.32
CA VAL A 14 -17.46 -5.53 -18.51
C VAL A 14 -18.52 -4.43 -18.31
N GLU A 15 -19.80 -4.73 -18.51
CA GLU A 15 -20.90 -3.78 -18.26
C GLU A 15 -20.96 -3.31 -16.80
N GLU A 16 -20.58 -4.17 -15.84
CA GLU A 16 -20.54 -3.80 -14.43
C GLU A 16 -19.43 -2.78 -14.14
N LEU A 17 -18.36 -2.75 -14.95
CA LEU A 17 -17.32 -1.72 -14.87
C LEU A 17 -17.90 -0.34 -15.19
N GLU A 18 -18.68 -0.24 -16.27
CA GLU A 18 -19.26 1.02 -16.73
C GLU A 18 -20.33 1.52 -15.75
N LYS A 19 -21.12 0.61 -15.15
CA LYS A 19 -22.01 0.94 -14.04
C LYS A 19 -21.24 1.48 -12.84
N ALA A 20 -20.13 0.84 -12.47
CA ALA A 20 -19.29 1.30 -11.36
C ALA A 20 -18.67 2.68 -11.64
N LYS A 21 -18.22 2.95 -12.88
CA LYS A 21 -17.74 4.27 -13.30
C LYS A 21 -18.83 5.34 -13.20
N ALA A 22 -20.04 5.03 -13.66
CA ALA A 22 -21.18 5.94 -13.59
C ALA A 22 -21.54 6.26 -12.13
N ALA A 23 -21.66 5.23 -11.28
CA ALA A 23 -21.92 5.40 -9.85
C ALA A 23 -20.80 6.22 -9.16
N ALA A 24 -19.54 5.98 -9.49
CA ALA A 24 -18.42 6.74 -8.94
C ALA A 24 -18.52 8.24 -9.29
N LYS A 25 -18.87 8.58 -10.53
CA LYS A 25 -19.09 9.97 -10.97
C LYS A 25 -20.30 10.62 -10.31
N GLU A 26 -21.40 9.89 -10.17
CA GLU A 26 -22.62 10.36 -9.50
C GLU A 26 -22.35 10.71 -8.03
N ASN A 27 -21.50 9.93 -7.37
CA ASN A 27 -21.05 10.19 -6.00
C ASN A 27 -20.00 11.32 -5.88
N GLY A 28 -19.77 12.09 -6.95
CA GLY A 28 -18.83 13.20 -6.97
C GLY A 28 -17.36 12.78 -7.09
N GLY A 29 -17.10 11.51 -7.45
CA GLY A 29 -15.76 10.99 -7.68
C GLY A 29 -15.20 11.40 -9.05
N VAL A 30 -13.90 11.66 -9.09
CA VAL A 30 -13.17 11.99 -10.33
C VAL A 30 -12.32 10.79 -10.74
N ILE A 31 -12.55 10.26 -11.95
CA ILE A 31 -11.72 9.17 -12.49
C ILE A 31 -10.34 9.73 -12.86
N ARG A 32 -9.29 9.16 -12.28
CA ARG A 32 -7.90 9.58 -12.50
C ARG A 32 -7.15 8.67 -13.46
N HIS A 33 -7.33 7.36 -13.30
CA HIS A 33 -6.62 6.36 -14.09
C HIS A 33 -7.57 5.26 -14.54
N GLU A 34 -7.33 4.74 -15.74
CA GLU A 34 -8.03 3.58 -16.28
C GLU A 34 -7.00 2.51 -16.66
N TYR A 35 -7.26 1.28 -16.25
CA TYR A 35 -6.40 0.15 -16.51
C TYR A 35 -6.96 -0.68 -17.66
N SER A 36 -6.13 -0.96 -18.66
CA SER A 36 -6.52 -1.75 -19.84
C SER A 36 -6.34 -3.27 -19.63
N ILE A 37 -5.29 -3.65 -18.90
CA ILE A 37 -4.88 -5.04 -18.63
C ILE A 37 -5.73 -5.64 -17.51
N ILE A 38 -5.79 -4.98 -16.36
CA ILE A 38 -6.69 -5.32 -15.27
C ILE A 38 -7.92 -4.46 -15.49
N LYS A 39 -9.09 -5.05 -15.67
CA LYS A 39 -10.32 -4.28 -15.90
C LYS A 39 -10.65 -3.50 -14.63
N GLY A 40 -10.31 -2.21 -14.60
CA GLY A 40 -10.41 -1.39 -13.40
C GLY A 40 -10.10 0.07 -13.67
N PHE A 41 -10.38 0.91 -12.68
CA PHE A 41 -10.09 2.33 -12.70
C PHE A 41 -9.81 2.85 -11.29
N THR A 42 -9.08 3.95 -11.21
CA THR A 42 -8.81 4.69 -9.97
C THR A 42 -9.71 5.91 -9.92
N VAL A 43 -10.38 6.09 -8.80
CA VAL A 43 -11.24 7.24 -8.52
C VAL A 43 -10.73 7.99 -7.30
N GLU A 44 -10.77 9.31 -7.39
CA GLU A 44 -10.53 10.22 -6.27
C GLU A 44 -11.87 10.74 -5.75
N PHE A 45 -12.11 10.59 -4.45
CA PHE A 45 -13.30 11.13 -3.80
C PHE A 45 -12.94 12.34 -2.92
N PRO A 46 -13.85 13.33 -2.80
CA PRO A 46 -13.69 14.40 -1.83
C PRO A 46 -13.83 13.85 -0.41
N ASP A 47 -13.11 14.45 0.55
CA ASP A 47 -13.04 13.97 1.94
C ASP A 47 -14.41 13.98 2.66
N ASP A 48 -15.35 14.78 2.16
CA ASP A 48 -16.73 14.90 2.68
C ASP A 48 -17.65 13.76 2.23
N THR A 49 -17.27 12.99 1.20
CA THR A 49 -18.07 11.88 0.68
C THR A 49 -17.81 10.62 1.51
N VAL A 50 -18.61 10.43 2.56
CA VAL A 50 -18.66 9.20 3.38
C VAL A 50 -19.43 8.08 2.66
N GLN A 51 -19.11 7.81 1.40
CA GLN A 51 -19.68 6.69 0.64
C GLN A 51 -18.58 5.64 0.48
N THR A 52 -18.52 4.71 1.43
CA THR A 52 -17.61 3.56 1.37
C THR A 52 -18.13 2.61 0.29
N PHE A 53 -17.60 2.70 -0.93
CA PHE A 53 -17.83 1.68 -1.95
C PHE A 53 -17.41 0.32 -1.37
N GLN A 54 -18.38 -0.57 -1.17
CA GLN A 54 -18.09 -1.90 -0.64
C GLN A 54 -17.76 -2.85 -1.79
N SER A 55 -16.83 -3.77 -1.54
CA SER A 55 -16.56 -4.87 -2.47
C SER A 55 -17.84 -5.70 -2.65
N THR A 56 -18.33 -5.78 -3.88
CA THR A 56 -19.51 -6.57 -4.24
C THR A 56 -19.11 -7.94 -4.81
N LYS A 57 -20.08 -8.70 -5.34
CA LYS A 57 -19.80 -9.96 -6.02
C LYS A 57 -18.87 -9.77 -7.22
N HIS A 58 -19.04 -8.68 -7.98
CA HIS A 58 -18.37 -8.44 -9.26
C HIS A 58 -17.23 -7.42 -9.19
N VAL A 59 -17.25 -6.53 -8.18
CA VAL A 59 -16.30 -5.44 -8.04
C VAL A 59 -15.50 -5.58 -6.75
N HIS A 60 -14.21 -5.35 -6.84
CA HIS A 60 -13.29 -5.24 -5.72
C HIS A 60 -12.86 -3.79 -5.56
N VAL A 61 -12.83 -3.33 -4.31
CA VAL A 61 -12.54 -1.94 -3.95
C VAL A 61 -11.47 -1.95 -2.87
N GLU A 62 -10.38 -1.23 -3.12
CA GLU A 62 -9.29 -1.01 -2.17
C GLU A 62 -8.95 0.48 -2.11
N GLN A 63 -8.55 0.95 -0.92
CA GLN A 63 -8.02 2.30 -0.78
C GLN A 63 -6.57 2.30 -1.26
N ASP A 64 -6.24 3.23 -2.15
CA ASP A 64 -4.88 3.40 -2.66
C ASP A 64 -3.98 3.97 -1.55
N GLY A 65 -2.91 3.25 -1.26
CA GLY A 65 -1.95 3.58 -0.21
C GLY A 65 -0.62 4.01 -0.80
N ALA A 66 0.04 4.99 -0.17
CA ALA A 66 1.38 5.39 -0.57
C ALA A 66 2.36 4.22 -0.36
N ALA A 67 2.94 3.72 -1.45
CA ALA A 67 4.03 2.78 -1.38
C ALA A 67 5.29 3.50 -0.87
N THR A 68 5.83 3.05 0.25
CA THR A 68 7.11 3.54 0.75
C THR A 68 8.23 2.63 0.27
N THR A 69 9.30 3.23 -0.26
CA THR A 69 10.54 2.50 -0.51
C THR A 69 11.22 2.26 0.82
N TYR A 70 11.59 1.01 1.11
CA TYR A 70 12.40 0.68 2.28
C TYR A 70 13.80 1.27 2.10
N GLU A 71 14.02 2.48 2.59
CA GLU A 71 15.36 2.99 2.78
C GLU A 71 15.90 2.36 4.08
N MET A 72 16.52 1.18 3.95
CA MET A 72 17.30 0.62 5.04
C MET A 72 18.47 1.56 5.31
N THR A 73 18.33 2.38 6.35
CA THR A 73 19.43 3.20 6.82
C THR A 73 20.58 2.27 7.24
N TRP A 74 21.81 2.67 6.94
CA TRP A 74 23.03 1.92 7.31
C TRP A 74 23.08 1.57 8.80
N TYR A 75 22.45 2.37 9.67
CA TYR A 75 22.34 2.12 11.10
C TYR A 75 21.50 0.88 11.44
N GLN A 76 20.43 0.58 10.68
CA GLN A 76 19.58 -0.60 10.90
C GLN A 76 20.30 -1.91 10.53
N LEU A 77 21.15 -1.87 9.49
CA LEU A 77 21.99 -2.99 9.05
C LEU A 77 23.16 -3.24 10.02
N CYS A 78 23.76 -2.19 10.58
CA CYS A 78 24.87 -2.32 11.53
C CYS A 78 24.41 -2.93 12.87
N GLY A 79 23.21 -2.60 13.34
CA GLY A 79 22.64 -3.15 14.59
C GLY A 79 22.43 -4.67 14.56
N LEU A 80 22.04 -5.23 13.40
CA LEU A 80 21.82 -6.67 13.23
C LEU A 80 23.12 -7.48 13.16
N LEU A 81 24.22 -6.87 12.70
CA LEU A 81 25.55 -7.51 12.69
C LEU A 81 26.19 -7.55 14.09
N SER A 82 25.83 -6.62 14.98
CA SER A 82 26.38 -6.59 16.35
C SER A 82 25.80 -7.67 17.26
N SER A 83 24.56 -8.12 17.02
CA SER A 83 23.93 -9.21 17.80
C SER A 83 24.40 -10.62 17.43
N MET A 84 25.24 -10.78 16.40
CA MET A 84 25.81 -12.07 15.98
C MET A 84 27.23 -12.34 16.50
N MET A 85 27.78 -11.46 17.36
CA MET A 85 29.02 -11.78 18.07
C MET A 85 28.69 -12.41 19.43
N PRO A 86 29.01 -13.71 19.65
CA PRO A 86 28.96 -14.25 20.99
C PRO A 86 30.00 -13.53 21.84
N CYS A 87 29.55 -12.85 22.89
CA CYS A 87 30.38 -12.47 24.03
C CYS A 87 30.94 -13.76 24.66
N THR A 88 32.08 -14.24 24.17
CA THR A 88 32.90 -15.20 24.92
C THR A 88 33.81 -14.40 25.84
N SER A 89 33.40 -14.35 27.10
CA SER A 89 34.23 -14.04 28.26
C SER A 89 35.60 -14.70 28.18
N SER A 90 36.68 -13.93 28.26
CA SER A 90 37.86 -14.19 29.10
C SER A 90 39.00 -13.26 28.69
N GLU A 91 39.56 -12.56 29.69
CA GLU A 91 40.87 -11.91 29.69
C GLU A 91 41.11 -10.74 28.72
N TYR A 92 40.78 -9.53 29.20
CA TYR A 92 41.65 -8.38 28.93
C TYR A 92 42.17 -7.85 30.27
N ARG A 93 43.47 -8.09 30.52
CA ARG A 93 44.18 -7.58 31.69
C ARG A 93 44.37 -6.06 31.53
N PRO A 94 44.11 -5.24 32.56
CA PRO A 94 44.47 -3.83 32.51
C PRO A 94 46.00 -3.72 32.59
N PHE A 95 46.63 -3.27 31.50
CA PHE A 95 48.03 -2.88 31.54
C PHE A 95 48.11 -1.59 32.37
N SER A 96 48.64 -1.73 33.58
CA SER A 96 48.93 -0.65 34.50
C SER A 96 50.08 0.21 33.97
N LYS A 97 49.83 1.52 33.90
CA LYS A 97 50.73 2.69 34.09
C LYS A 97 52.19 2.58 33.61
N CYS A 98 52.53 3.44 32.63
CA CYS A 98 53.59 4.47 32.72
C CYS A 98 53.14 5.68 31.90
#